data_AF-A0A7C1D3P9-F1
#
_entry.id   AF-A0A7C1D3P9-F1
#
_cell.length_a   1.000
_cell.length_b   1.000
_cell.length_c   1.000
_cell.angle_alpha   90.00
_cell.angle_beta   90.00
_cell.angle_gamma   90.00
#
_symmetry.space_group_name_H-M   'P 1'
#
loop_
_entity.id
_entity.type
_entity.pdbx_description
1 polymer ?
#
loop_
_entity_poly.entity_id
_entity_poly.type
_entity_poly.pdbx_seq_one_letter_code
_entity_poly.pdbx_strand_id
1 'polypeptide(L)'
;VYYYIEIYNLQENFTGQFFSIKRTVLDGSGLPIFAIPSYTKKKRIRMQDDVEVGMFSIGKLPSGRYQLYLAVVDSIENQIASVNTNFYVHNPAVTQIAFENMPIEQQMASSEVALLSAEDLDMFLGATQYLVDSKEKKIIEKLENETAKQLYLYRYWKQHDPLPETRVLESFMEFIERVHYANANFSQIRRIGWKTDRGRIMIKYGKPAEVQYYANVPDFKEFQAWSYDGIEGGVVFIFGVTGGFGDLNLIHSTKTGEVHNEFWLDLLKVTEGRTGISNMAPGAEDRQAIRNFFRRYNLEWPRYLR
;
A
#
# COMPACT_ATOMS: atom_id res chain seq x y z
N VAL A 1 34.33 -9.01 0.22
CA VAL A 1 34.24 -7.62 -0.26
C VAL A 1 34.35 -6.70 0.94
N TYR A 2 35.21 -5.68 0.84
CA TYR A 2 35.30 -4.58 1.81
C TYR A 2 34.64 -3.35 1.18
N TYR A 3 34.03 -2.49 1.99
CA TYR A 3 33.46 -1.23 1.54
C TYR A 3 33.76 -0.11 2.54
N TYR A 4 33.75 1.11 2.00
CA TYR A 4 33.94 2.37 2.71
C TYR A 4 32.86 3.34 2.21
N ILE A 5 32.20 4.02 3.13
CA ILE A 5 31.27 5.12 2.81
C ILE A 5 31.48 6.31 3.73
N GLU A 6 31.29 7.49 3.16
CA GLU A 6 31.20 8.77 3.86
C GLU A 6 29.74 9.22 3.83
N ILE A 7 29.29 9.74 4.96
CA ILE A 7 27.93 10.24 5.14
C ILE A 7 28.06 11.69 5.58
N TYR A 8 27.48 12.58 4.80
CA TYR A 8 27.56 14.01 5.01
C TYR A 8 26.22 14.56 5.49
N ASN A 9 26.28 15.67 6.23
CA ASN A 9 25.10 16.45 6.64
C ASN A 9 24.08 15.70 7.52
N LEU A 10 24.55 14.86 8.44
CA LEU A 10 23.70 14.10 9.37
C LEU A 10 22.83 15.00 10.26
N GLN A 11 23.38 16.08 10.84
CA GLN A 11 22.62 16.93 11.76
C GLN A 11 21.55 17.78 11.04
N GLU A 12 21.69 17.98 9.73
CA GLU A 12 20.69 18.68 8.91
C GLU A 12 19.53 17.76 8.50
N ASN A 13 19.82 16.48 8.26
CA ASN A 13 18.86 15.53 7.69
C ASN A 13 18.22 14.60 8.74
N PHE A 14 18.72 14.58 9.97
CA PHE A 14 18.16 13.77 11.05
C PHE A 14 17.81 14.63 12.26
N THR A 15 16.58 14.50 12.74
CA THR A 15 16.09 15.16 13.97
C THR A 15 16.38 14.35 15.23
N GLY A 16 16.72 13.06 15.09
CA GLY A 16 17.01 12.14 16.18
C GLY A 16 18.48 12.12 16.62
N GLN A 17 18.78 11.38 17.69
CA GLN A 17 20.16 11.19 18.16
C GLN A 17 20.91 10.06 17.45
N PHE A 18 20.19 9.27 16.65
CA PHE A 18 20.71 8.07 16.00
C PHE A 18 20.24 8.02 14.56
N PHE A 19 21.05 7.37 13.74
CA PHE A 19 20.72 6.93 12.40
C PHE A 19 21.14 5.48 12.25
N SER A 20 20.65 4.81 11.21
CA SER A 20 21.04 3.45 10.88
C SER A 20 21.59 3.38 9.46
N ILE A 21 22.56 2.51 9.24
CA ILE A 21 23.08 2.18 7.91
C ILE A 21 22.58 0.78 7.58
N LYS A 22 21.78 0.66 6.53
CA LYS A 22 21.26 -0.61 6.01
C LYS A 22 22.07 -1.01 4.78
N ARG A 23 22.70 -2.18 4.85
CA ARG A 23 23.45 -2.80 3.76
C ARG A 23 22.68 -3.98 3.21
N THR A 24 22.41 -3.95 1.91
CA THR A 24 21.78 -5.04 1.17
C THR A 24 22.64 -5.43 -0.01
N VAL A 25 22.80 -6.73 -0.27
CA VAL A 25 23.42 -7.23 -1.50
C VAL A 25 22.31 -7.69 -2.42
N LEU A 26 22.25 -7.09 -3.61
CA LEU A 26 21.25 -7.36 -4.61
C LEU A 26 21.86 -8.15 -5.78
N ASP A 27 21.05 -8.99 -6.40
CA ASP A 27 21.40 -9.68 -7.64
C ASP A 27 21.27 -8.78 -8.88
N GLY A 28 21.44 -9.36 -10.07
CA GLY A 28 21.33 -8.64 -11.34
C GLY A 28 19.94 -8.08 -11.64
N SER A 29 18.90 -8.56 -10.95
CA SER A 29 17.52 -8.06 -11.02
C SER A 29 17.19 -7.02 -9.94
N GLY A 30 18.14 -6.70 -9.05
CA GLY A 30 17.90 -5.76 -7.95
C GLY A 30 17.17 -6.37 -6.75
N LEU A 31 17.11 -7.71 -6.65
CA LEU A 31 16.48 -8.41 -5.53
C LEU A 31 17.53 -8.84 -4.50
N PRO A 32 17.17 -8.87 -3.19
CA PRO A 32 18.10 -9.30 -2.15
C PRO A 32 18.53 -10.76 -2.34
N ILE A 33 19.67 -11.12 -1.75
CA ILE A 33 20.22 -12.46 -1.82
C ILE A 33 20.17 -13.11 -0.45
N PHE A 34 19.42 -14.20 -0.30
CA PHE A 34 19.30 -14.89 1.00
C PHE A 34 20.66 -15.28 1.60
N ALA A 35 21.64 -15.66 0.78
CA ALA A 35 22.96 -16.11 1.23
C ALA A 35 23.76 -15.00 1.92
N ILE A 36 23.38 -13.73 1.72
CA ILE A 36 23.95 -12.56 2.37
C ILE A 36 22.80 -11.69 2.89
N PRO A 37 22.27 -11.98 4.08
CA PRO A 37 21.19 -11.20 4.66
C PRO A 37 21.54 -9.72 4.78
N SER A 38 20.50 -8.88 4.71
CA SER A 38 20.61 -7.46 4.97
C SER A 38 21.18 -7.22 6.38
N TYR A 39 22.02 -6.20 6.49
CA TYR A 39 22.67 -5.85 7.75
C TYR A 39 22.37 -4.39 8.08
N THR A 40 21.80 -4.15 9.27
CA THR A 40 21.51 -2.81 9.76
C THR A 40 22.40 -2.49 10.96
N LYS A 41 23.10 -1.36 10.89
CA LYS A 41 23.95 -0.86 11.98
C LYS A 41 23.47 0.48 12.47
N LYS A 42 23.01 0.53 13.72
CA LYS A 42 22.63 1.77 14.40
C LYS A 42 23.86 2.52 14.89
N LYS A 43 23.96 3.80 14.60
CA LYS A 43 25.04 4.71 15.01
C LYS A 43 24.46 5.96 15.65
N ARG A 44 25.22 6.54 16.59
CA ARG A 44 24.85 7.81 17.24
C ARG A 44 25.37 8.97 16.40
N ILE A 45 24.54 9.98 16.17
CA ILE A 45 24.95 11.22 15.53
C ILE A 45 25.80 12.00 16.52
N ARG A 46 27.08 12.19 16.20
CA ARG A 46 28.05 12.93 17.04
C ARG A 46 28.49 14.23 16.40
N MET A 47 28.58 14.24 15.07
CA MET A 47 29.11 15.34 14.25
C MET A 47 28.23 15.47 12.99
N GLN A 48 28.52 16.49 12.18
CA GLN A 48 27.87 16.71 10.89
C GLN A 48 28.08 15.52 9.93
N ASP A 49 29.26 14.90 9.97
CA ASP A 49 29.65 13.83 9.06
C ASP A 49 30.07 12.56 9.83
N ASP A 50 29.95 11.41 9.18
CA ASP A 50 30.38 10.11 9.72
C ASP A 50 30.91 9.20 8.60
N VAL A 51 31.71 8.21 8.99
CA VAL A 51 32.32 7.23 8.10
C VAL A 51 31.91 5.83 8.55
N GLU A 52 31.57 4.97 7.59
CA GLU A 52 31.36 3.54 7.85
C GLU A 52 32.25 2.68 6.96
N VAL A 53 32.91 1.71 7.61
CA VAL A 53 33.72 0.70 6.95
C VAL A 53 33.18 -0.66 7.34
N GLY A 54 33.00 -1.52 6.35
CA GLY A 54 32.48 -2.86 6.60
C GLY A 54 32.96 -3.87 5.58
N MET A 55 32.55 -5.12 5.81
CA MET A 55 32.88 -6.23 4.93
C MET A 55 31.78 -7.28 4.90
N PHE A 56 31.78 -8.10 3.87
CA PHE A 56 30.98 -9.32 3.79
C PHE A 56 31.66 -10.37 2.91
N SER A 57 31.40 -11.65 3.19
CA SER A 57 31.92 -12.75 2.40
C SER A 57 31.08 -12.96 1.15
N ILE A 58 31.76 -13.27 0.03
CA ILE A 58 31.14 -13.60 -1.26
C ILE A 58 31.36 -15.07 -1.63
N GLY A 59 31.98 -15.87 -0.75
CA GLY A 59 32.38 -17.25 -1.09
C GLY A 59 31.22 -18.19 -1.42
N LYS A 60 29.99 -17.83 -1.02
CA LYS A 60 28.75 -18.55 -1.34
C LYS A 60 27.99 -17.96 -2.53
N LEU A 61 28.48 -16.87 -3.11
CA LEU A 61 27.85 -16.29 -4.29
C LEU A 61 28.36 -17.00 -5.54
N PRO A 62 27.47 -17.40 -6.46
CA PRO A 62 27.87 -17.89 -7.77
C PRO A 62 28.49 -16.78 -8.63
N SER A 63 29.05 -17.17 -9.77
CA SER A 63 29.52 -16.19 -10.75
C SER A 63 28.37 -15.31 -11.24
N GLY A 64 28.59 -14.00 -11.32
CA GLY A 64 27.55 -13.07 -11.75
C GLY A 64 27.83 -11.61 -11.41
N ARG A 65 26.90 -10.76 -11.84
CA ARG A 65 26.85 -9.34 -11.49
C ARG A 65 25.94 -9.14 -10.27
N TYR A 66 26.41 -8.30 -9.36
CA TYR A 66 25.74 -7.97 -8.12
C TYR A 66 25.78 -6.47 -7.87
N GLN A 67 24.90 -6.00 -6.98
CA GLN A 67 24.93 -4.64 -6.48
C GLN A 67 25.09 -4.63 -4.96
N LEU A 68 25.97 -3.76 -4.46
CA LEU A 68 26.00 -3.38 -3.07
C LEU A 68 25.12 -2.14 -2.92
N TYR A 69 24.00 -2.30 -2.22
CA TYR A 69 23.09 -1.23 -1.87
C TYR A 69 23.32 -0.79 -0.43
N LEU A 70 23.54 0.50 -0.22
CA LEU A 70 23.73 1.10 1.09
C LEU A 70 22.72 2.24 1.25
N ALA A 71 21.93 2.18 2.31
CA ALA A 71 20.97 3.21 2.65
C ALA A 71 21.24 3.74 4.06
N VAL A 72 21.11 5.05 4.22
CA VAL A 72 21.00 5.70 5.53
C VAL A 72 19.51 5.80 5.83
N VAL A 73 19.10 5.20 6.94
CA VAL A 73 17.70 5.12 7.35
C VAL A 73 17.50 5.72 8.74
N ASP A 74 16.31 6.22 9.01
CA ASP A 74 15.92 6.77 10.31
C ASP A 74 15.55 5.67 11.34
N SER A 75 14.96 6.07 12.46
CA SER A 75 14.56 5.14 13.53
C SER A 75 13.39 4.22 13.17
N ILE A 76 12.63 4.53 12.13
CA ILE A 76 11.52 3.72 11.62
C ILE A 76 11.85 3.07 10.26
N GLU A 77 13.13 3.04 9.91
CA GLU A 77 13.68 2.53 8.65
C GLU A 77 13.26 3.29 7.38
N ASN A 78 12.75 4.52 7.50
CA ASN A 78 12.58 5.35 6.31
C ASN A 78 13.93 5.70 5.72
N GLN A 79 14.06 5.51 4.42
CA GLN A 79 15.26 5.85 3.69
C GLN A 79 15.40 7.34 3.50
N ILE A 80 16.51 7.90 4.02
CA ILE A 80 16.87 9.31 3.88
C ILE A 80 17.77 9.51 2.66
N ALA A 81 18.75 8.64 2.48
CA ALA A 81 19.66 8.64 1.35
C ALA A 81 20.10 7.22 1.02
N SER A 82 20.49 6.98 -0.22
CA SER A 82 21.05 5.70 -0.65
C SER A 82 22.07 5.85 -1.75
N VAL A 83 22.92 4.84 -1.88
CA VAL A 83 23.86 4.67 -2.98
C VAL A 83 23.93 3.19 -3.34
N ASN A 84 24.16 2.91 -4.62
CA ASN A 84 24.46 1.57 -5.08
C ASN A 84 25.75 1.53 -5.88
N THR A 85 26.41 0.38 -5.90
CA THR A 85 27.56 0.14 -6.77
C THR A 85 27.57 -1.31 -7.25
N ASN A 86 28.02 -1.52 -8.49
CA ASN A 86 28.10 -2.85 -9.07
C ASN A 86 29.40 -3.53 -8.66
N PHE A 87 29.36 -4.84 -8.45
CA PHE A 87 30.54 -5.70 -8.37
C PHE A 87 30.28 -7.03 -9.07
N TYR A 88 31.36 -7.71 -9.43
CA TYR A 88 31.30 -8.99 -10.14
C TYR A 88 31.96 -10.06 -9.30
N VAL A 89 31.32 -11.23 -9.25
CA VAL A 89 31.87 -12.42 -8.62
C VAL A 89 32.23 -13.40 -9.72
N HIS A 90 33.43 -13.96 -9.62
CA HIS A 90 33.84 -15.12 -10.40
C HIS A 90 34.08 -16.28 -9.44
N ASN A 91 33.11 -17.19 -9.37
CA ASN A 91 33.10 -18.32 -8.47
C ASN A 91 32.46 -19.54 -9.15
N PRO A 92 33.18 -20.21 -10.07
CA PRO A 92 32.65 -21.33 -10.86
C PRO A 92 32.34 -22.58 -10.03
N ALA A 93 32.86 -22.67 -8.79
CA ALA A 93 32.60 -23.79 -7.90
C ALA A 93 31.21 -23.74 -7.24
N VAL A 94 30.55 -22.58 -7.25
CA VAL A 94 29.21 -22.41 -6.69
C VAL A 94 28.18 -22.43 -7.80
N THR A 95 27.34 -23.46 -7.81
CA THR A 95 26.24 -23.60 -8.75
C THR A 95 25.06 -22.71 -8.35
N GLN A 96 24.45 -22.05 -9.33
CA GLN A 96 23.16 -21.37 -9.12
C GLN A 96 22.05 -22.42 -8.98
N ILE A 97 21.33 -22.36 -7.86
CA ILE A 97 20.08 -23.09 -7.70
C ILE A 97 18.98 -22.26 -8.35
N ALA A 98 18.15 -22.88 -9.19
CA ALA A 98 16.98 -22.22 -9.75
C ALA A 98 16.06 -21.73 -8.62
N PHE A 99 15.57 -20.50 -8.72
CA PHE A 99 14.78 -19.84 -7.66
C PHE A 99 13.58 -20.68 -7.19
N GLU A 100 12.86 -21.30 -8.12
CA GLU A 100 11.70 -22.16 -7.85
C GLU A 100 12.03 -23.38 -6.98
N ASN A 101 13.26 -23.88 -7.06
CA ASN A 101 13.72 -25.05 -6.31
C ASN A 101 14.24 -24.69 -4.91
N MET A 102 14.31 -23.39 -4.56
CA MET A 102 14.71 -22.97 -3.22
C MET A 102 13.59 -23.21 -2.20
N PRO A 103 13.91 -23.48 -0.92
CA PRO A 103 12.93 -23.42 0.16
C PRO A 103 12.18 -22.08 0.18
N ILE A 104 10.90 -22.10 0.56
CA ILE A 104 10.02 -20.92 0.49
C ILE A 104 10.55 -19.73 1.30
N GLU A 105 11.23 -19.98 2.41
CA GLU A 105 11.87 -18.95 3.23
C GLU A 105 13.02 -18.25 2.50
N GLN A 106 13.80 -19.00 1.71
CA GLN A 106 14.90 -18.44 0.91
C GLN A 106 14.39 -17.66 -0.29
N GLN A 107 13.29 -18.13 -0.89
CA GLN A 107 12.61 -17.40 -1.95
C GLN A 107 12.08 -16.06 -1.44
N MET A 108 11.37 -16.07 -0.30
CA MET A 108 10.89 -14.86 0.36
C MET A 108 12.05 -13.91 0.69
N ALA A 109 13.13 -14.42 1.29
CA ALA A 109 14.33 -13.63 1.61
C ALA A 109 15.05 -13.06 0.38
N SER A 110 14.68 -13.51 -0.83
CA SER A 110 15.22 -13.05 -2.11
C SER A 110 14.16 -12.36 -2.99
N SER A 111 13.13 -11.78 -2.36
CA SER A 111 12.00 -11.07 -2.99
C SER A 111 11.88 -9.63 -2.48
N GLU A 112 10.97 -8.86 -3.08
CA GLU A 112 10.63 -7.48 -2.68
C GLU A 112 10.11 -7.40 -1.25
N VAL A 113 9.45 -8.45 -0.76
CA VAL A 113 8.92 -8.53 0.61
C VAL A 113 10.05 -8.42 1.65
N ALA A 114 11.25 -8.93 1.35
CA ALA A 114 12.40 -8.86 2.25
C ALA A 114 13.05 -7.46 2.30
N LEU A 115 12.65 -6.54 1.42
CA LEU A 115 13.14 -5.16 1.41
C LEU A 115 12.28 -4.22 2.28
N LEU A 116 11.08 -4.64 2.65
CA LEU A 116 10.14 -3.86 3.45
C LEU A 116 10.73 -3.48 4.82
N SER A 117 10.41 -2.27 5.28
CA SER A 117 10.56 -1.90 6.69
C SER A 117 9.52 -2.64 7.54
N ALA A 118 9.70 -2.68 8.86
CA ALA A 118 8.70 -3.24 9.77
C ALA A 118 7.36 -2.47 9.70
N GLU A 119 7.41 -1.16 9.51
CA GLU A 119 6.22 -0.31 9.38
C GLU A 119 5.48 -0.57 8.06
N ASP A 120 6.21 -0.63 6.94
CA ASP A 120 5.64 -0.96 5.63
C ASP A 120 5.05 -2.37 5.62
N LEU A 121 5.73 -3.32 6.26
CA LEU A 121 5.24 -4.68 6.40
C LEU A 121 3.88 -4.72 7.11
N ASP A 122 3.74 -4.00 8.22
CA ASP A 122 2.48 -3.90 8.96
C ASP A 122 1.39 -3.18 8.16
N MET A 123 1.75 -2.12 7.44
CA MET A 123 0.84 -1.39 6.57
C MET A 123 0.32 -2.26 5.43
N PHE A 124 1.21 -2.92 4.69
CA PHE A 124 0.85 -3.76 3.54
C PHE A 124 0.11 -5.02 3.96
N LEU A 125 0.47 -5.62 5.10
CA LEU A 125 -0.28 -6.72 5.68
C LEU A 125 -1.69 -6.27 6.11
N GLY A 126 -1.81 -5.10 6.72
CA GLY A 126 -3.09 -4.49 7.07
C GLY A 126 -3.98 -4.21 5.85
N ALA A 127 -3.42 -3.66 4.78
CA ALA A 127 -4.14 -3.40 3.54
C ALA A 127 -4.52 -4.69 2.77
N THR A 128 -3.70 -5.74 2.87
CA THR A 128 -3.99 -7.07 2.28
C THR A 128 -5.29 -7.66 2.84
N GLN A 129 -5.68 -7.29 4.07
CA GLN A 129 -6.96 -7.71 4.66
C GLN A 129 -8.17 -7.34 3.79
N TYR A 130 -8.10 -6.31 2.95
CA TYR A 130 -9.22 -5.96 2.07
C TYR A 130 -9.46 -6.95 0.91
N LEU A 131 -8.48 -7.80 0.65
CA LEU A 131 -8.44 -8.73 -0.47
C LEU A 131 -8.76 -10.18 -0.06
N VAL A 132 -8.74 -10.46 1.25
CA VAL A 132 -8.90 -11.80 1.80
C VAL A 132 -10.23 -11.99 2.53
N ASP A 133 -10.59 -13.25 2.77
CA ASP A 133 -11.82 -13.61 3.47
C ASP A 133 -11.74 -13.39 4.99
N SER A 134 -12.85 -13.60 5.70
CA SER A 134 -12.91 -13.40 7.15
C SER A 134 -12.10 -14.40 7.98
N LYS A 135 -11.77 -15.58 7.43
CA LYS A 135 -10.92 -16.57 8.11
C LYS A 135 -9.46 -16.16 7.99
N GLU A 136 -9.02 -15.74 6.81
CA GLU A 136 -7.67 -15.25 6.56
C GLU A 136 -7.36 -13.97 7.32
N LYS A 137 -8.32 -13.04 7.43
CA LYS A 137 -8.17 -11.84 8.30
C LYS A 137 -7.77 -12.20 9.72
N LYS A 138 -8.44 -13.20 10.32
CA LYS A 138 -8.14 -13.67 11.68
C LYS A 138 -6.76 -14.33 11.80
N ILE A 139 -6.23 -14.88 10.70
CA ILE A 139 -4.87 -15.42 10.66
C ILE A 139 -3.88 -14.25 10.67
N ILE A 140 -4.08 -13.28 9.77
CA ILE A 140 -3.25 -12.07 9.65
C ILE A 140 -3.15 -11.35 11.00
N GLU A 141 -4.28 -11.12 11.68
CA GLU A 141 -4.35 -10.43 12.97
C GLU A 141 -3.54 -11.10 14.08
N LYS A 142 -3.22 -12.40 13.96
CA LYS A 142 -2.45 -13.16 14.95
C LYS A 142 -0.96 -13.25 14.61
N LEU A 143 -0.53 -12.71 13.47
CA LEU A 143 0.89 -12.71 13.09
C LEU A 143 1.62 -11.61 13.86
N GLU A 144 2.42 -12.00 14.85
CA GLU A 144 3.25 -11.06 15.63
C GLU A 144 4.68 -10.97 15.09
N ASN A 145 5.22 -12.11 14.65
CA ASN A 145 6.60 -12.23 14.19
C ASN A 145 6.80 -11.66 12.77
N GLU A 146 7.82 -10.82 12.58
CA GLU A 146 8.14 -10.17 11.29
C GLU A 146 8.36 -11.18 10.15
N THR A 147 9.17 -12.22 10.38
CA THR A 147 9.40 -13.27 9.39
C THR A 147 8.12 -14.01 9.03
N ALA A 148 7.21 -14.24 10.00
CA ALA A 148 5.91 -14.85 9.74
C ALA A 148 5.01 -13.93 8.89
N LYS A 149 5.01 -12.61 9.15
CA LYS A 149 4.30 -11.62 8.36
C LYS A 149 4.84 -11.55 6.92
N GLN A 150 6.15 -11.50 6.75
CA GLN A 150 6.82 -11.54 5.44
C GLN A 150 6.47 -12.82 4.68
N LEU A 151 6.55 -13.97 5.34
CA LEU A 151 6.23 -15.25 4.72
C LEU A 151 4.77 -15.35 4.31
N TYR A 152 3.85 -14.79 5.10
CA TYR A 152 2.43 -14.72 4.73
C TYR A 152 2.24 -13.86 3.47
N LEU A 153 2.74 -12.61 3.47
CA LEU A 153 2.63 -11.73 2.31
C LEU A 153 3.22 -12.38 1.06
N TYR A 154 4.45 -12.90 1.17
CA TYR A 154 5.12 -13.55 0.04
C TYR A 154 4.28 -14.70 -0.53
N ARG A 155 3.75 -15.58 0.33
CA ARG A 155 2.91 -16.71 -0.12
C ARG A 155 1.62 -16.24 -0.78
N TYR A 156 0.93 -15.28 -0.17
CA TYR A 156 -0.31 -14.73 -0.71
C TYR A 156 -0.08 -14.13 -2.11
N TRP A 157 0.87 -13.20 -2.22
CA TRP A 157 1.13 -12.52 -3.49
C TRP A 157 1.69 -13.46 -4.55
N LYS A 158 2.58 -14.39 -4.18
CA LYS A 158 3.06 -15.42 -5.12
C LYS A 158 1.92 -16.30 -5.65
N GLN A 159 0.96 -16.68 -4.82
CA GLN A 159 -0.17 -17.51 -5.24
C GLN A 159 -1.13 -16.76 -6.18
N HIS A 160 -1.22 -15.44 -6.02
CA HIS A 160 -2.12 -14.58 -6.78
C HIS A 160 -1.44 -13.82 -7.92
N ASP A 161 -0.18 -14.13 -8.21
CA ASP A 161 0.57 -13.44 -9.27
C ASP A 161 0.14 -13.94 -10.67
N PRO A 162 -0.24 -13.04 -11.60
CA PRO A 162 -0.53 -13.42 -12.98
C PRO A 162 0.69 -13.87 -13.79
N LEU A 163 1.92 -13.53 -13.36
CA LEU A 163 3.16 -13.81 -14.09
C LEU A 163 4.12 -14.66 -13.24
N PRO A 164 3.75 -15.90 -12.85
CA PRO A 164 4.55 -16.73 -11.93
C PRO A 164 5.93 -17.15 -12.48
N GLU A 165 6.17 -16.94 -13.77
CA GLU A 165 7.43 -17.23 -14.46
C GLU A 165 8.53 -16.18 -14.13
N THR A 166 8.13 -15.00 -13.65
CA THR A 166 9.08 -13.96 -13.21
C THR A 166 9.39 -14.14 -11.73
N ARG A 167 10.55 -13.64 -11.30
CA ARG A 167 10.91 -13.60 -9.88
C ARG A 167 10.27 -12.43 -9.14
N VAL A 168 9.80 -11.44 -9.89
CA VAL A 168 9.16 -10.24 -9.36
C VAL A 168 7.73 -10.60 -8.98
N LEU A 169 7.20 -9.98 -7.94
CA LEU A 169 5.78 -10.10 -7.59
C LEU A 169 5.03 -8.91 -8.19
N GLU A 170 4.71 -8.94 -9.50
CA GLU A 170 4.08 -7.82 -10.20
C GLU A 170 2.77 -7.39 -9.54
N SER A 171 1.97 -8.36 -9.11
CA SER A 171 0.70 -8.11 -8.40
C SER A 171 0.92 -7.38 -7.06
N PHE A 172 2.00 -7.72 -6.35
CA PHE A 172 2.38 -7.06 -5.10
C PHE A 172 2.88 -5.63 -5.34
N MET A 173 3.64 -5.41 -6.41
CA MET A 173 4.12 -4.08 -6.79
C MET A 173 2.95 -3.16 -7.15
N GLU A 174 1.99 -3.64 -7.94
CA GLU A 174 0.77 -2.87 -8.23
C GLU A 174 -0.04 -2.58 -6.95
N PHE A 175 -0.14 -3.56 -6.04
CA PHE A 175 -0.80 -3.36 -4.75
C PHE A 175 -0.11 -2.29 -3.90
N ILE A 176 1.22 -2.31 -3.82
CA ILE A 176 2.02 -1.28 -3.13
C ILE A 176 1.71 0.10 -3.72
N GLU A 177 1.68 0.24 -5.05
CA GLU A 177 1.33 1.49 -5.73
C GLU A 177 -0.08 1.97 -5.35
N ARG A 178 -1.07 1.09 -5.29
CA ARG A 178 -2.44 1.44 -4.87
C ARG A 178 -2.50 1.89 -3.41
N VAL A 179 -1.74 1.25 -2.51
CA VAL A 179 -1.66 1.64 -1.10
C VAL A 179 -1.00 3.02 -0.95
N HIS A 180 0.11 3.26 -1.64
CA HIS A 180 0.77 4.58 -1.62
C HIS A 180 -0.13 5.65 -2.24
N TYR A 181 -0.80 5.37 -3.35
CA TYR A 181 -1.76 6.28 -3.95
C TYR A 181 -2.88 6.62 -2.96
N ALA A 182 -3.42 5.61 -2.27
CA ALA A 182 -4.45 5.82 -1.26
C ALA A 182 -3.96 6.73 -0.14
N ASN A 183 -2.75 6.49 0.38
CA ASN A 183 -2.15 7.32 1.42
C ASN A 183 -1.88 8.76 0.96
N ALA A 184 -1.41 8.96 -0.27
CA ALA A 184 -1.14 10.28 -0.80
C ALA A 184 -2.41 11.10 -1.05
N ASN A 185 -3.50 10.47 -1.51
CA ASN A 185 -4.68 11.18 -2.00
C ASN A 185 -5.85 11.20 -1.00
N PHE A 186 -5.91 10.23 -0.07
CA PHE A 186 -7.08 10.04 0.79
C PHE A 186 -6.77 10.14 2.28
N SER A 187 -5.52 10.44 2.66
CA SER A 187 -5.20 10.68 4.07
C SER A 187 -5.90 11.92 4.60
N GLN A 188 -6.36 11.83 5.84
CA GLN A 188 -7.00 12.88 6.61
C GLN A 188 -6.26 13.04 7.94
N ILE A 189 -6.54 14.13 8.67
CA ILE A 189 -5.82 14.51 9.91
C ILE A 189 -5.69 13.34 10.90
N ARG A 190 -6.70 12.46 11.00
CA ARG A 190 -6.75 11.35 11.97
C ARG A 190 -6.76 9.96 11.35
N ARG A 191 -6.78 9.85 10.02
CA ARG A 191 -6.96 8.56 9.33
C ARG A 191 -6.07 8.52 8.09
N ILE A 192 -5.11 7.59 8.10
CA ILE A 192 -4.25 7.32 6.96
C ILE A 192 -5.08 6.80 5.77
N GLY A 193 -4.69 7.19 4.56
CA GLY A 193 -5.50 7.03 3.36
C GLY A 193 -5.92 5.60 3.05
N TRP A 194 -5.03 4.61 3.20
CA TRP A 194 -5.36 3.19 2.99
C TRP A 194 -6.47 2.69 3.91
N LYS A 195 -6.62 3.28 5.10
CA LYS A 195 -7.68 2.95 6.06
C LYS A 195 -9.00 3.61 5.74
N THR A 196 -9.08 4.58 4.82
CA THR A 196 -10.34 5.25 4.44
C THR A 196 -11.18 4.38 3.51
N ASP A 197 -12.47 4.67 3.37
CA ASP A 197 -13.34 3.91 2.46
C ASP A 197 -12.91 4.10 1.00
N ARG A 198 -12.49 5.30 0.61
CA ARG A 198 -11.92 5.56 -0.72
C ARG A 198 -10.62 4.79 -0.93
N GLY A 199 -9.74 4.75 0.06
CA GLY A 199 -8.51 3.96 0.03
C GLY A 199 -8.78 2.46 -0.09
N ARG A 200 -9.72 1.93 0.69
CA ARG A 200 -10.15 0.53 0.61
C ARG A 200 -10.68 0.18 -0.79
N ILE A 201 -11.53 1.03 -1.37
CA ILE A 201 -12.08 0.81 -2.72
C ILE A 201 -10.97 0.89 -3.78
N MET A 202 -10.05 1.86 -3.67
CA MET A 202 -8.88 1.97 -4.55
C MET A 202 -7.97 0.73 -4.48
N ILE A 203 -7.69 0.21 -3.29
CA ILE A 203 -6.85 -0.98 -3.11
C ILE A 203 -7.55 -2.21 -3.71
N LYS A 204 -8.83 -2.41 -3.38
CA LYS A 204 -9.59 -3.60 -3.76
C LYS A 204 -9.94 -3.66 -5.25
N TYR A 205 -10.28 -2.52 -5.84
CA TYR A 205 -10.83 -2.45 -7.19
C TYR A 205 -9.98 -1.66 -8.17
N GLY A 206 -8.89 -1.04 -7.72
CA GLY A 206 -8.02 -0.21 -8.54
C GLY A 206 -8.64 1.16 -8.85
N LYS A 207 -8.10 1.82 -9.88
CA LYS A 207 -8.52 3.15 -10.30
C LYS A 207 -9.92 3.10 -10.96
N PRO A 208 -10.86 3.99 -10.58
CA PRO A 208 -12.15 4.09 -11.26
C PRO A 208 -11.99 4.58 -12.70
N ALA A 209 -12.93 4.19 -13.57
CA ALA A 209 -13.00 4.67 -14.95
C ALA A 209 -13.38 6.16 -14.98
N GLU A 210 -14.23 6.59 -14.06
CA GLU A 210 -14.70 7.97 -13.94
C GLU A 210 -14.92 8.34 -12.48
N VAL A 211 -14.53 9.57 -12.13
CA VAL A 211 -14.83 10.18 -10.83
C VAL A 211 -15.57 11.49 -11.08
N GLN A 212 -16.79 11.57 -10.55
CA GLN A 212 -17.58 12.80 -10.55
C GLN A 212 -17.60 13.40 -9.15
N TYR A 213 -17.41 14.71 -9.09
CA TYR A 213 -17.34 15.47 -7.85
C TYR A 213 -18.55 16.39 -7.73
N TYR A 214 -19.27 16.27 -6.63
CA TYR A 214 -20.46 17.06 -6.35
C TYR A 214 -20.19 17.91 -5.11
N ALA A 215 -19.48 19.00 -5.34
CA ALA A 215 -19.22 20.03 -4.33
C ALA A 215 -20.25 21.16 -4.43
N ASN A 216 -20.58 21.78 -3.30
CA ASN A 216 -21.44 22.98 -3.24
C ASN A 216 -22.86 22.78 -3.79
N VAL A 217 -23.42 21.58 -3.66
CA VAL A 217 -24.84 21.36 -3.98
C VAL A 217 -25.70 21.99 -2.87
N PRO A 218 -26.59 22.95 -3.16
CA PRO A 218 -27.40 23.61 -2.13
C PRO A 218 -28.19 22.60 -1.29
N ASP A 219 -28.19 22.77 0.03
CA ASP A 219 -28.85 21.89 1.01
C ASP A 219 -28.26 20.47 1.16
N PHE A 220 -27.15 20.17 0.47
CA PHE A 220 -26.48 18.86 0.54
C PHE A 220 -25.01 19.00 0.88
N LYS A 221 -24.51 18.06 1.68
CA LYS A 221 -23.07 17.87 1.92
C LYS A 221 -22.38 17.35 0.67
N GLU A 222 -21.08 17.58 0.57
CA GLU A 222 -20.27 17.12 -0.56
C GLU A 222 -20.29 15.59 -0.70
N PHE A 223 -20.25 15.13 -1.95
CA PHE A 223 -20.15 13.72 -2.28
C PHE A 223 -19.44 13.50 -3.62
N GLN A 224 -19.05 12.25 -3.88
CA GLN A 224 -18.37 11.80 -5.09
C GLN A 224 -18.99 10.50 -5.58
N ALA A 225 -19.02 10.33 -6.90
CA ALA A 225 -19.41 9.07 -7.53
C ALA A 225 -18.22 8.50 -8.31
N TRP A 226 -17.85 7.26 -8.01
CA TRP A 226 -16.79 6.53 -8.69
C TRP A 226 -17.40 5.38 -9.49
N SER A 227 -17.20 5.41 -10.81
CA SER A 227 -17.76 4.43 -11.73
C SER A 227 -16.68 3.48 -12.24
N TYR A 228 -17.01 2.19 -12.33
CA TYR A 228 -16.12 1.14 -12.84
C TYR A 228 -16.83 0.33 -13.92
N ASP A 229 -16.29 0.32 -15.14
CA ASP A 229 -16.87 -0.41 -16.27
C ASP A 229 -16.60 -1.92 -16.19
N GLY A 230 -15.39 -2.29 -15.73
CA GLY A 230 -14.89 -3.68 -15.75
C GLY A 230 -15.38 -4.59 -14.62
N ILE A 231 -16.31 -4.12 -13.78
CA ILE A 231 -16.77 -4.85 -12.60
C ILE A 231 -18.28 -5.07 -12.70
N GLU A 232 -18.73 -6.33 -12.66
CA GLU A 232 -20.15 -6.71 -12.69
C GLU A 232 -20.98 -6.08 -13.84
N GLY A 233 -20.34 -5.79 -14.97
CA GLY A 233 -20.99 -5.13 -16.11
C GLY A 233 -21.24 -3.63 -15.91
N GLY A 234 -20.63 -3.03 -14.88
CA GLY A 234 -20.73 -1.63 -14.54
C GLY A 234 -21.24 -1.40 -13.12
N VAL A 235 -20.43 -0.81 -12.25
CA VAL A 235 -20.82 -0.46 -10.87
C VAL A 235 -20.47 0.98 -10.52
N VAL A 236 -21.16 1.51 -9.52
CA VAL A 236 -20.90 2.82 -8.94
C VAL A 236 -20.71 2.72 -7.43
N PHE A 237 -19.83 3.55 -6.90
CA PHE A 237 -19.63 3.79 -5.47
C PHE A 237 -19.88 5.27 -5.18
N ILE A 238 -20.76 5.54 -4.23
CA ILE A 238 -21.08 6.90 -3.77
C ILE A 238 -20.44 7.12 -2.42
N PHE A 239 -19.54 8.10 -2.35
CA PHE A 239 -18.88 8.52 -1.13
C PHE A 239 -19.39 9.88 -0.72
N GLY A 240 -19.73 10.09 0.55
CA GLY A 240 -20.27 11.37 1.00
C GLY A 240 -19.88 11.71 2.43
N VAL A 241 -19.91 13.00 2.75
CA VAL A 241 -19.56 13.48 4.09
C VAL A 241 -20.70 13.20 5.05
N THR A 242 -20.52 12.23 5.94
CA THR A 242 -21.52 11.90 6.96
C THR A 242 -21.13 12.35 8.36
N GLY A 243 -19.84 12.62 8.60
CA GLY A 243 -19.29 13.07 9.89
C GLY A 243 -18.90 14.55 9.94
N GLY A 244 -18.32 14.98 11.08
CA GLY A 244 -17.94 16.38 11.33
C GLY A 244 -16.55 16.80 10.82
N PHE A 245 -15.75 15.87 10.29
CA PHE A 245 -14.35 16.13 9.88
C PHE A 245 -14.14 16.17 8.36
N GLY A 246 -15.22 16.16 7.56
CA GLY A 246 -15.13 16.17 6.10
C GLY A 246 -14.78 14.80 5.49
N ASP A 247 -14.94 13.72 6.27
CA ASP A 247 -14.58 12.40 5.78
C ASP A 247 -15.62 11.85 4.80
N LEU A 248 -15.20 11.59 3.58
CA LEU A 248 -15.99 10.90 2.56
C LEU A 248 -16.06 9.40 2.84
N ASN A 249 -17.17 8.96 3.41
CA ASN A 249 -17.46 7.56 3.71
C ASN A 249 -18.29 6.94 2.58
N LEU A 250 -18.15 5.63 2.35
CA LEU A 250 -18.96 4.90 1.39
C LEU A 250 -20.41 4.81 1.91
N ILE A 251 -21.32 5.50 1.24
CA ILE A 251 -22.73 5.58 1.65
C ILE A 251 -23.67 4.77 0.75
N HIS A 252 -23.25 4.44 -0.48
CA HIS A 252 -23.99 3.56 -1.38
C HIS A 252 -23.06 2.93 -2.42
N SER A 253 -23.40 1.72 -2.86
CA SER A 253 -22.80 1.06 -4.01
C SER A 253 -23.80 0.13 -4.70
N THR A 254 -23.64 -0.03 -6.01
CA THR A 254 -24.31 -1.08 -6.79
C THR A 254 -23.50 -2.37 -6.87
N LYS A 255 -22.27 -2.39 -6.33
CA LYS A 255 -21.40 -3.57 -6.31
C LYS A 255 -21.91 -4.62 -5.32
N THR A 256 -22.07 -5.86 -5.78
CA THR A 256 -22.46 -6.97 -4.90
C THR A 256 -21.45 -7.18 -3.78
N GLY A 257 -21.95 -7.30 -2.54
CA GLY A 257 -21.14 -7.50 -1.33
C GLY A 257 -20.58 -6.22 -0.70
N GLU A 258 -20.92 -5.04 -1.24
CA GLU A 258 -20.57 -3.74 -0.67
C GLU A 258 -21.79 -3.05 -0.04
N VAL A 259 -21.59 -1.91 0.60
CA VAL A 259 -22.68 -1.13 1.24
C VAL A 259 -23.73 -0.77 0.19
N HIS A 260 -24.98 -1.20 0.39
CA HIS A 260 -26.10 -0.87 -0.49
C HIS A 260 -27.17 -0.13 0.32
N ASN A 261 -27.41 1.13 -0.02
CA ASN A 261 -28.40 1.97 0.65
C ASN A 261 -29.11 2.85 -0.38
N GLU A 262 -30.34 2.53 -0.75
CA GLU A 262 -31.11 3.31 -1.74
C GLU A 262 -31.46 4.73 -1.23
N PHE A 263 -31.41 4.98 0.08
CA PHE A 263 -31.69 6.26 0.73
C PHE A 263 -30.45 7.13 0.99
N TRP A 264 -29.33 6.84 0.32
CA TRP A 264 -28.06 7.51 0.61
C TRP A 264 -28.09 9.04 0.47
N LEU A 265 -28.94 9.57 -0.42
CA LEU A 265 -29.07 11.01 -0.64
C LEU A 265 -29.58 11.74 0.61
N ASP A 266 -30.43 11.08 1.41
CA ASP A 266 -30.95 11.66 2.65
C ASP A 266 -29.86 11.83 3.71
N LEU A 267 -28.82 10.99 3.69
CA LEU A 267 -27.67 11.12 4.60
C LEU A 267 -26.86 12.40 4.35
N LEU A 268 -27.04 13.02 3.18
CA LEU A 268 -26.32 14.21 2.77
C LEU A 268 -27.10 15.51 3.00
N LYS A 269 -28.38 15.44 3.35
CA LYS A 269 -29.19 16.65 3.59
C LYS A 269 -28.63 17.45 4.77
N VAL A 270 -28.47 18.75 4.58
CA VAL A 270 -28.12 19.71 5.62
C VAL A 270 -29.42 20.20 6.27
N THR A 271 -29.97 19.44 7.22
CA THR A 271 -31.11 19.92 8.02
C THR A 271 -30.66 21.07 8.92
N GLU A 272 -31.39 22.18 8.92
CA GLU A 272 -31.19 23.29 9.87
C GLU A 272 -31.17 22.74 11.32
N GLY A 273 -29.97 22.57 11.88
CA GLY A 273 -29.75 22.35 13.32
C GLY A 273 -29.97 20.94 13.91
N ARG A 274 -30.24 19.87 13.13
CA ARG A 274 -30.27 18.50 13.68
C ARG A 274 -29.57 17.50 12.76
N THR A 275 -28.59 16.78 13.31
CA THR A 275 -27.94 15.62 12.69
C THR A 275 -29.00 14.65 12.20
N GLY A 276 -29.15 14.57 10.88
CA GLY A 276 -30.18 13.78 10.21
C GLY A 276 -30.01 12.28 10.46
N ILE A 277 -30.56 11.80 11.57
CA ILE A 277 -30.93 10.40 11.78
C ILE A 277 -32.27 10.42 12.53
N SER A 278 -33.38 10.43 11.80
CA SER A 278 -34.65 9.95 12.37
C SER A 278 -35.57 9.38 11.30
N ASN A 279 -35.76 8.06 11.39
CA ASN A 279 -36.88 7.25 10.93
C ASN A 279 -37.26 7.35 9.43
N MET A 280 -36.84 6.36 8.65
CA MET A 280 -37.26 6.16 7.25
C MET A 280 -38.38 5.11 7.16
N ALA A 281 -39.43 5.45 6.41
CA ALA A 281 -40.44 4.51 5.92
C ALA A 281 -40.06 4.08 4.48
N PRO A 282 -40.34 2.83 4.05
CA PRO A 282 -39.92 2.34 2.75
C PRO A 282 -40.95 2.61 1.65
N GLY A 283 -40.51 2.98 0.46
CA GLY A 283 -41.31 2.87 -0.76
C GLY A 283 -40.74 3.62 -1.96
N ALA A 284 -40.76 2.95 -3.12
CA ALA A 284 -40.61 3.32 -4.56
C ALA A 284 -40.26 4.76 -5.04
N GLU A 285 -40.37 5.78 -4.21
CA GLU A 285 -40.01 7.17 -4.51
C GLU A 285 -38.49 7.39 -4.61
N ASP A 286 -37.65 6.48 -4.11
CA ASP A 286 -36.20 6.72 -3.96
C ASP A 286 -35.44 6.85 -5.28
N ARG A 287 -35.65 5.95 -6.25
CA ARG A 287 -34.96 6.03 -7.56
C ARG A 287 -35.40 7.23 -8.37
N GLN A 288 -36.70 7.53 -8.33
CA GLN A 288 -37.23 8.71 -9.00
C GLN A 288 -36.77 9.98 -8.28
N ALA A 289 -36.62 9.97 -6.96
CA ALA A 289 -36.10 11.07 -6.17
C ALA A 289 -34.63 11.36 -6.49
N ILE A 290 -33.77 10.33 -6.60
CA ILE A 290 -32.37 10.52 -7.03
C ILE A 290 -32.36 11.12 -8.44
N ARG A 291 -33.10 10.56 -9.41
CA ARG A 291 -33.23 11.13 -10.77
C ARG A 291 -33.68 12.59 -10.78
N ASN A 292 -34.70 12.89 -9.99
CA ASN A 292 -35.22 14.25 -9.87
C ASN A 292 -34.21 15.19 -9.21
N PHE A 293 -33.42 14.73 -8.25
CA PHE A 293 -32.36 15.51 -7.60
C PHE A 293 -31.29 15.96 -8.62
N PHE A 294 -30.68 15.02 -9.35
CA PHE A 294 -29.65 15.37 -10.34
C PHE A 294 -30.22 16.29 -11.43
N ARG A 295 -31.46 16.05 -11.88
CA ARG A 295 -32.15 16.93 -12.81
C ARG A 295 -32.40 18.32 -12.24
N ARG A 296 -32.86 18.43 -10.99
CA ARG A 296 -33.20 19.70 -10.33
C ARG A 296 -31.97 20.62 -10.21
N TYR A 297 -30.83 20.06 -9.86
CA TYR A 297 -29.58 20.81 -9.69
C TYR A 297 -28.72 20.85 -10.96
N ASN A 298 -29.23 20.37 -12.09
CA ASN A 298 -28.51 20.29 -13.38
C ASN A 298 -27.13 19.62 -13.25
N LEU A 299 -27.09 18.52 -12.50
CA LEU A 299 -25.89 17.73 -12.24
C LEU A 299 -25.80 16.59 -13.25
N GLU A 300 -24.57 16.21 -13.60
CA GLU A 300 -24.33 15.03 -14.42
C GLU A 300 -24.78 13.77 -13.67
N TRP A 301 -25.39 12.81 -14.37
CA TRP A 301 -25.83 11.56 -13.77
C TRP A 301 -24.67 10.55 -13.74
N PRO A 302 -24.32 9.96 -12.58
CA PRO A 302 -23.28 8.95 -12.53
C PRO A 302 -23.60 7.72 -13.35
N ARG A 303 -22.60 7.21 -14.07
CA ARG A 303 -22.72 5.94 -14.79
C ARG A 303 -23.09 4.83 -13.80
N TYR A 304 -23.92 3.90 -14.27
CA TYR A 304 -24.38 2.73 -13.51
C TYR A 304 -25.16 3.01 -12.23
N LEU A 305 -25.42 4.27 -11.89
CA LEU A 305 -26.39 4.61 -10.87
C LEU A 305 -27.80 4.37 -11.45
N ARG A 306 -28.50 3.36 -10.94
CA ARG A 306 -29.79 2.89 -11.48
C ARG A 306 -30.85 2.73 -10.41
#